data_AF-A0A536HRZ2-F1
#
_entry.id   AF-A0A536HRZ2-F1
#
_cell.length_a   1.000
_cell.length_b   1.000
_cell.length_c   1.000
_cell.angle_alpha   90.00
_cell.angle_beta   90.00
_cell.angle_gamma   90.00
#
_symmetry.space_group_name_H-M   'P 1'
#
loop_
_entity.id
_entity.type
_entity.pdbx_description
1 polymer ?
#
loop_
_entity_poly.entity_id
_entity_poly.type
_entity_poly.pdbx_seq_one_letter_code
_entity_poly.pdbx_strand_id
1 'polypeptide(L)'
;RLDARVLRFHADHDGLRDVASLTLGLRIPPACDIEQLKSELLGFGQDAEIRLENADAPIRSEKNTPLTRRFLQAIRDQGGTPRFKVKTGTSDMNILAPVWGCPALAYGPGDSRLDHTPDEAMDLNEYERGIEVLTRVLQGP
;
A
#
# COMPACT_ATOMS: atom_id res chain seq x y z
N ARG A 1 12.25 -2.15 6.75
CA ARG A 1 12.21 -3.02 7.96
C ARG A 1 10.82 -3.62 8.02
N LEU A 2 10.69 -4.90 8.39
CA LEU A 2 9.39 -5.50 8.71
C LEU A 2 8.75 -4.70 9.86
N ASP A 3 7.55 -4.21 9.66
CA ASP A 3 6.75 -3.52 10.68
C ASP A 3 5.58 -4.41 11.07
N ALA A 4 5.34 -4.58 12.37
CA ALA A 4 4.30 -5.45 12.91
C ALA A 4 3.43 -4.64 13.87
N ARG A 5 2.11 -4.76 13.72
CA ARG A 5 1.14 -4.05 14.54
C ARG A 5 0.06 -4.99 15.03
N VAL A 6 -0.35 -4.82 16.27
CA VAL A 6 -1.55 -5.45 16.80
C VAL A 6 -2.76 -4.68 16.29
N LEU A 7 -3.61 -5.34 15.50
CA LEU A 7 -4.86 -4.78 14.98
C LEU A 7 -6.03 -5.05 15.93
N ARG A 8 -6.02 -6.23 16.56
CA ARG A 8 -7.01 -6.65 17.54
C ARG A 8 -6.38 -7.60 18.53
N PHE A 9 -6.74 -7.47 19.79
CA PHE A 9 -6.47 -8.45 20.82
C PHE A 9 -7.78 -8.72 21.57
N HIS A 10 -8.11 -9.99 21.74
CA HIS A 10 -9.27 -10.44 22.48
C HIS A 10 -8.83 -11.52 23.45
N ALA A 11 -9.24 -11.39 24.71
CA ALA A 11 -9.03 -12.40 25.73
C ALA A 11 -10.35 -12.62 26.45
N ASP A 12 -10.66 -13.87 26.76
CA ASP A 12 -11.91 -14.29 27.37
C ASP A 12 -11.71 -15.57 28.19
N HIS A 13 -12.62 -15.86 29.11
CA HIS A 13 -12.61 -17.08 29.90
C HIS A 13 -14.04 -17.53 30.25
N ASP A 14 -14.27 -18.84 30.32
CA ASP A 14 -15.58 -19.41 30.72
C ASP A 14 -15.54 -20.06 32.12
N GLY A 15 -14.41 -19.93 32.83
CA GLY A 15 -14.16 -20.56 34.13
C GLY A 15 -13.62 -21.99 34.06
N LEU A 16 -13.60 -22.60 32.87
CA LEU A 16 -12.95 -23.89 32.59
C LEU A 16 -11.76 -23.74 31.64
N ARG A 17 -11.81 -22.75 30.75
CA ARG A 17 -10.81 -22.47 29.72
C ARG A 17 -10.58 -20.98 29.60
N ASP A 18 -9.33 -20.65 29.35
CA ASP A 18 -8.90 -19.32 28.96
C ASP A 18 -8.64 -19.32 27.44
N VAL A 19 -9.08 -18.28 26.75
CA VAL A 19 -8.89 -18.10 25.31
C VAL A 19 -8.31 -16.72 25.03
N ALA A 20 -7.30 -16.65 24.17
CA ALA A 20 -6.78 -15.41 23.64
C ALA A 20 -6.66 -15.50 22.11
N SER A 21 -7.04 -14.42 21.41
CA SER A 21 -6.84 -14.28 19.97
C SER A 21 -6.22 -12.92 19.64
N LEU A 22 -5.31 -12.94 18.67
CA LEU A 22 -4.54 -11.77 18.24
C LEU A 22 -4.62 -11.67 16.73
N THR A 23 -4.98 -10.49 16.23
CA THR A 23 -4.88 -10.17 14.80
C THR A 23 -3.69 -9.26 14.61
N LEU A 24 -2.72 -9.70 13.80
CA LEU A 24 -1.50 -8.96 13.50
C LEU A 24 -1.53 -8.44 12.05
N GLY A 25 -1.17 -7.18 11.88
CA GLY A 25 -0.89 -6.58 10.57
C GLY A 25 0.61 -6.48 10.35
N LEU A 26 1.11 -7.07 9.27
CA LEU A 26 2.52 -7.04 8.89
C LEU A 26 2.71 -6.20 7.62
N ARG A 27 3.67 -5.27 7.64
CA ARG A 27 4.12 -4.56 6.43
C ARG A 27 5.45 -5.14 5.97
N ILE A 28 5.41 -5.80 4.82
CA ILE A 28 6.52 -6.59 4.29
C ILE A 28 7.43 -5.71 3.42
N PRO A 29 8.74 -5.59 3.72
CA PRO A 29 9.65 -4.85 2.86
C PRO A 29 9.98 -5.63 1.57
N PRO A 30 10.37 -4.97 0.47
CA PRO A 30 10.65 -5.63 -0.82
C PRO A 30 11.71 -6.73 -0.79
N ALA A 31 12.64 -6.69 0.17
CA ALA A 31 13.71 -7.68 0.31
C ALA A 31 13.32 -8.91 1.16
N CYS A 32 12.08 -8.96 1.66
CA CYS A 32 11.59 -10.07 2.47
C CYS A 32 11.12 -11.20 1.56
N ASP A 33 11.58 -12.42 1.84
CA ASP A 33 11.00 -13.63 1.28
C ASP A 33 9.67 -13.89 2.00
N ILE A 34 8.56 -13.79 1.27
CA ILE A 34 7.22 -13.97 1.82
C ILE A 34 6.98 -15.43 2.17
N GLU A 35 7.46 -16.37 1.36
CA GLU A 35 7.21 -17.80 1.59
C GLU A 35 8.02 -18.30 2.78
N GLN A 36 9.26 -17.83 2.94
CA GLN A 36 10.03 -18.07 4.15
C GLN A 36 9.33 -17.48 5.38
N LEU A 37 8.87 -16.24 5.31
CA LEU A 37 8.16 -15.60 6.42
C LEU A 37 6.89 -16.36 6.81
N LYS A 38 6.10 -16.82 5.84
CA LYS A 38 4.90 -17.64 6.09
C LYS A 38 5.26 -18.95 6.81
N SER A 39 6.31 -19.62 6.35
CA SER A 39 6.80 -20.86 6.96
C SER A 39 7.23 -20.64 8.42
N GLU A 40 7.99 -19.57 8.68
CA GLU A 40 8.39 -19.19 10.04
C GLU A 40 7.18 -18.86 10.92
N LEU A 41 6.21 -18.09 10.40
CA LEU A 41 4.99 -17.74 11.14
C LEU A 41 4.17 -18.97 11.54
N LEU A 42 3.97 -19.90 10.62
CA LEU A 42 3.24 -21.15 10.88
C LEU A 42 4.00 -22.08 11.85
N GLY A 43 5.32 -21.92 11.99
CA GLY A 43 6.15 -22.68 12.92
C GLY A 43 6.07 -22.25 14.39
N PHE A 44 5.52 -21.08 14.71
CA PHE A 44 5.50 -20.55 16.08
C PHE A 44 4.42 -21.18 16.99
N GLY A 45 3.43 -21.89 16.45
CA GLY A 45 2.31 -22.42 17.22
C GLY A 45 2.33 -23.93 17.35
N GLN A 46 2.82 -24.48 18.47
CA GLN A 46 2.52 -25.87 18.83
C GLN A 46 1.12 -26.01 19.47
N ASP A 47 0.69 -24.99 20.21
CA ASP A 47 -0.59 -24.94 20.93
C ASP A 47 -1.52 -23.79 20.48
N ALA A 48 -1.17 -23.09 19.38
CA ALA A 48 -1.94 -21.97 18.86
C ALA A 48 -2.29 -22.18 17.38
N GLU A 49 -3.54 -21.91 17.02
CA GLU A 49 -3.97 -21.90 15.64
C GLU A 49 -3.55 -20.58 14.96
N ILE A 50 -2.76 -20.68 13.89
CA ILE A 50 -2.30 -19.53 13.11
C ILE A 50 -2.96 -19.57 11.73
N ARG A 51 -3.67 -18.50 11.38
CA ARG A 51 -4.27 -18.31 10.06
C ARG A 51 -3.65 -17.11 9.37
N LEU A 52 -3.32 -17.28 8.10
CA LEU A 52 -2.79 -16.23 7.23
C LEU A 52 -3.88 -15.86 6.23
N GLU A 53 -4.38 -14.61 6.28
CA GLU A 53 -5.48 -14.18 5.42
C GLU A 53 -4.99 -13.56 4.11
N ASN A 54 -4.25 -12.45 4.18
CA ASN A 54 -3.83 -11.67 3.01
C ASN A 54 -2.30 -11.51 2.99
N ALA A 55 -1.68 -11.86 1.86
CA ALA A 55 -0.24 -11.75 1.67
C ALA A 55 0.07 -11.20 0.27
N ASP A 56 -0.21 -9.91 0.07
CA ASP A 56 0.12 -9.23 -1.18
C ASP A 56 1.62 -8.94 -1.26
N ALA A 57 2.23 -9.31 -2.39
CA ALA A 57 3.63 -9.04 -2.61
C ALA A 57 3.90 -7.52 -2.67
N PRO A 58 5.03 -7.04 -2.13
CA PRO A 58 5.43 -5.65 -2.31
C PRO A 58 5.72 -5.41 -3.80
N ILE A 59 5.17 -4.34 -4.35
CA ILE A 59 5.43 -3.92 -5.72
C ILE A 59 6.29 -2.66 -5.75
N ARG A 60 7.21 -2.59 -6.71
CA ARG A 60 7.97 -1.37 -7.03
C ARG A 60 8.08 -1.22 -8.53
N SER A 61 7.31 -0.28 -9.08
CA SER A 61 7.29 -0.01 -10.52
C SER A 61 8.57 0.68 -11.00
N GLU A 62 8.89 0.45 -12.27
CA GLU A 62 10.03 1.06 -12.95
C GLU A 62 9.90 2.59 -13.05
N LYS A 63 11.01 3.29 -12.77
CA LYS A 63 11.04 4.76 -12.79
C LYS A 63 11.12 5.35 -14.19
N ASN A 64 11.51 4.55 -15.19
CA ASN A 64 11.71 5.02 -16.56
C ASN A 64 10.86 4.23 -17.54
N THR A 65 9.57 4.55 -17.59
CA THR A 65 8.61 4.00 -18.54
C THR A 65 7.96 5.14 -19.35
N PRO A 66 7.37 4.86 -20.51
CA PRO A 66 6.58 5.86 -21.24
C PRO A 66 5.49 6.50 -20.35
N LEU A 67 4.78 5.69 -19.55
CA LEU A 67 3.77 6.17 -18.61
C LEU A 67 4.37 7.16 -17.59
N THR A 68 5.46 6.77 -16.94
CA THR A 68 6.12 7.61 -15.93
C THR A 68 6.59 8.93 -16.53
N ARG A 69 7.19 8.91 -17.73
CA ARG A 69 7.66 10.14 -18.40
C ARG A 69 6.51 11.10 -18.71
N ARG A 70 5.34 10.59 -19.11
CA ARG A 70 4.15 11.41 -19.36
C ARG A 70 3.64 12.09 -18.09
N PHE A 71 3.59 11.37 -16.97
CA PHE A 71 3.25 11.99 -15.68
C PHE A 71 4.27 13.06 -15.26
N LEU A 72 5.57 12.79 -15.40
CA LEU A 72 6.60 13.77 -15.07
C LEU A 72 6.48 15.03 -15.93
N GLN A 73 6.12 14.91 -17.20
CA GLN A 73 5.89 16.05 -18.09
C GLN A 73 4.61 16.80 -17.71
N ALA A 74 3.47 16.10 -17.59
CA ALA A 74 2.19 16.71 -17.27
C ALA A 74 2.21 17.46 -15.93
N ILE A 75 2.89 16.93 -14.91
CA ILE A 75 3.07 17.63 -13.63
C ILE A 75 3.84 18.94 -13.80
N ARG A 76 4.90 18.96 -14.62
CA ARG A 76 5.68 20.18 -14.89
C ARG A 76 4.88 21.21 -15.68
N ASP A 77 4.12 20.74 -16.67
CA ASP A 77 3.28 21.60 -17.51
C ASP A 77 2.20 22.32 -16.69
N GLN A 78 1.77 21.72 -15.56
CA GLN A 78 0.85 22.34 -14.58
C GLN A 78 1.58 23.05 -13.43
N GLY A 79 2.85 23.46 -13.64
CA GLY A 79 3.65 24.23 -12.69
C GLY A 79 4.16 23.45 -11.46
N GLY A 80 4.03 22.12 -11.46
CA GLY A 80 4.43 21.26 -10.35
C GLY A 80 5.88 20.77 -10.44
N THR A 81 6.44 20.38 -9.28
CA THR A 81 7.74 19.70 -9.19
C THR A 81 7.53 18.23 -8.85
N PRO A 82 7.64 17.30 -9.82
CA PRO A 82 7.34 15.89 -9.58
C PRO A 82 8.40 15.24 -8.68
N ARG A 83 7.95 14.36 -7.78
CA ARG A 83 8.81 13.52 -6.95
C ARG A 83 8.29 12.09 -6.91
N PHE A 84 9.19 11.13 -7.06
CA PHE A 84 8.85 9.73 -6.82
C PHE A 84 8.62 9.49 -5.33
N LYS A 85 7.49 8.89 -5.00
CA LYS A 85 7.17 8.42 -3.65
C LYS A 85 7.05 6.90 -3.67
N VAL A 86 7.44 6.28 -2.56
CA VAL A 86 7.12 4.88 -2.27
C VAL A 86 6.14 4.89 -1.10
N LYS A 87 4.98 4.26 -1.29
CA LYS A 87 4.00 4.09 -0.22
C LYS A 87 4.33 2.82 0.56
N THR A 88 4.22 2.91 1.87
CA THR A 88 4.47 1.79 2.78
C THR A 88 3.19 1.00 3.09
N GLY A 89 2.03 1.48 2.63
CA GLY A 89 0.76 0.75 2.68
C GLY A 89 0.58 -0.12 1.43
N THR A 90 -0.35 -1.06 1.51
CA THR A 90 -0.79 -1.88 0.38
C THR A 90 -1.88 -1.14 -0.41
N SER A 91 -2.00 -1.44 -1.70
CA SER A 91 -3.06 -0.94 -2.58
C SER A 91 -3.40 -1.99 -3.63
N ASP A 92 -4.45 -1.75 -4.41
CA ASP A 92 -4.78 -2.61 -5.56
C ASP A 92 -3.63 -2.76 -6.55
N MET A 93 -2.68 -1.82 -6.60
CA MET A 93 -1.49 -1.94 -7.43
C MET A 93 -0.64 -3.17 -7.06
N ASN A 94 -0.64 -3.59 -5.79
CA ASN A 94 0.04 -4.80 -5.34
C ASN A 94 -0.57 -6.08 -5.94
N ILE A 95 -1.88 -6.06 -6.17
CA ILE A 95 -2.66 -7.18 -6.69
C ILE A 95 -2.63 -7.18 -8.22
N LEU A 96 -2.88 -6.02 -8.83
CA LEU A 96 -3.13 -5.89 -10.26
C LEU A 96 -1.85 -5.82 -11.10
N ALA A 97 -0.82 -5.10 -10.63
CA ALA A 97 0.38 -4.89 -11.44
C ALA A 97 1.13 -6.19 -11.80
N PRO A 98 1.30 -7.17 -10.88
CA PRO A 98 1.91 -8.46 -11.22
C PRO A 98 1.10 -9.26 -12.25
N VAL A 99 -0.23 -9.18 -12.19
CA VAL A 99 -1.13 -9.95 -13.06
C VAL A 99 -1.23 -9.33 -14.45
N TRP A 100 -1.26 -8.00 -14.55
CA TRP A 100 -1.38 -7.30 -15.83
C TRP A 100 -0.06 -7.14 -16.58
N GLY A 101 1.08 -7.18 -15.88
CA GLY A 101 2.41 -7.17 -16.52
C GLY A 101 2.72 -5.89 -17.31
N CYS A 102 2.04 -4.77 -17.01
CA CYS A 102 2.20 -3.50 -17.72
C CYS A 102 2.76 -2.41 -16.79
N PRO A 103 3.33 -1.30 -17.35
CA PRO A 103 3.75 -0.16 -16.54
C PRO A 103 2.58 0.39 -15.71
N ALA A 104 2.75 0.44 -14.39
CA ALA A 104 1.75 0.95 -13.46
C ALA A 104 2.36 1.97 -12.51
N LEU A 105 1.59 3.00 -12.14
CA LEU A 105 1.91 3.91 -11.04
C LEU A 105 0.63 4.40 -10.38
N ALA A 106 0.72 4.80 -9.11
CA ALA A 106 -0.37 5.45 -8.40
C ALA A 106 -0.23 6.97 -8.50
N TYR A 107 -1.32 7.65 -8.84
CA TYR A 107 -1.40 9.11 -8.90
C TYR A 107 -2.73 9.58 -8.32
N GLY A 108 -2.69 10.67 -7.55
CA GLY A 108 -3.85 11.37 -7.05
C GLY A 108 -3.44 12.63 -6.30
N PRO A 109 -4.28 13.70 -6.33
CA PRO A 109 -4.08 14.87 -5.47
C PRO A 109 -4.33 14.51 -3.99
N GLY A 110 -3.77 15.31 -3.09
CA GLY A 110 -4.00 15.19 -1.66
C GLY A 110 -2.79 14.71 -0.86
N ASP A 111 -2.87 14.94 0.45
CA ASP A 111 -1.83 14.56 1.39
C ASP A 111 -2.22 13.29 2.14
N SER A 112 -1.53 12.20 1.81
CA SER A 112 -1.79 10.90 2.45
C SER A 112 -1.46 10.80 3.92
N ARG A 113 -0.94 11.86 4.53
CA ARG A 113 -0.82 11.93 5.99
C ARG A 113 -2.17 12.13 6.66
N LEU A 114 -3.17 12.59 5.90
CA LEU A 114 -4.55 12.79 6.34
C LEU A 114 -5.41 11.54 6.19
N ASP A 115 -4.91 10.49 5.54
CA ASP A 115 -5.62 9.21 5.39
C ASP A 115 -6.07 8.69 6.76
N HIS A 116 -7.38 8.45 6.91
CA HIS A 116 -8.00 7.95 8.14
C HIS A 116 -7.85 8.86 9.38
N THR A 117 -7.59 10.15 9.16
CA THR A 117 -7.65 11.14 10.23
C THR A 117 -9.07 11.68 10.38
N PRO A 118 -9.50 12.14 11.57
CA PRO A 118 -10.80 12.80 11.74
C PRO A 118 -10.96 14.07 10.91
N ASP A 119 -9.84 14.71 10.55
CA ASP A 119 -9.76 15.96 9.80
C ASP A 119 -9.31 15.73 8.34
N GLU A 120 -9.69 14.60 7.75
CA GLU A 120 -9.37 14.29 6.35
C GLU A 120 -9.93 15.39 5.42
N ALA A 121 -9.02 16.04 4.68
CA ALA A 121 -9.35 17.19 3.84
C ALA A 121 -8.41 17.28 2.64
N MET A 122 -8.82 18.05 1.63
CA MET A 122 -8.04 18.29 0.41
C MET A 122 -8.21 19.74 -0.04
N ASP A 123 -7.11 20.34 -0.53
CA ASP A 123 -7.16 21.65 -1.15
C ASP A 123 -7.84 21.57 -2.53
N LEU A 124 -8.84 22.42 -2.78
CA LEU A 124 -9.61 22.39 -4.03
C LEU A 124 -8.76 22.75 -5.26
N ASN A 125 -7.78 23.64 -5.13
CA ASN A 125 -6.87 23.94 -6.23
C ASN A 125 -5.93 22.76 -6.50
N GLU A 126 -5.54 22.01 -5.46
CA GLU A 126 -4.79 20.77 -5.63
C GLU A 126 -5.64 19.70 -6.34
N TYR A 127 -6.91 19.58 -5.98
CA TYR A 127 -7.87 18.71 -6.64
C TYR A 127 -8.02 19.04 -8.14
N GLU A 128 -8.30 20.30 -8.47
CA GLU A 128 -8.43 20.77 -9.86
C GLU A 128 -7.14 20.55 -10.66
N ARG A 129 -5.98 20.89 -10.08
CA ARG A 129 -4.68 20.63 -10.70
C ARG A 129 -4.44 19.13 -10.91
N GLY A 130 -4.93 18.28 -10.01
CA GLY A 130 -4.89 16.82 -10.15
C GLY A 130 -5.64 16.33 -11.39
N ILE A 131 -6.82 16.90 -11.64
CA ILE A 131 -7.63 16.61 -12.84
C ILE A 131 -6.87 17.04 -14.09
N GLU A 132 -6.29 18.24 -14.11
CA GLU A 132 -5.55 18.76 -15.26
C GLU A 132 -4.32 17.90 -15.62
N VAL A 133 -3.58 17.45 -14.62
CA VAL A 133 -2.44 16.54 -14.83
C VAL A 133 -2.92 15.20 -15.42
N LEU A 134 -3.95 14.58 -14.82
CA LEU A 134 -4.44 13.29 -15.29
C LEU A 134 -5.01 13.38 -16.71
N THR A 135 -5.76 14.44 -17.00
CA THR A 135 -6.32 14.74 -18.32
C THR A 135 -5.21 14.79 -19.37
N ARG A 136 -4.14 15.54 -19.11
CA ARG A 136 -2.98 15.65 -20.00
C ARG A 136 -2.24 14.33 -20.18
N VAL A 137 -2.13 13.52 -19.13
CA VAL A 137 -1.55 12.17 -19.24
C VAL A 137 -2.39 11.26 -20.14
N LEU A 138 -3.71 11.39 -20.15
CA LEU A 138 -4.58 10.52 -20.95
C LEU A 138 -4.68 10.97 -22.41
N GLN A 139 -4.69 12.29 -22.67
CA GLN A 139 -5.00 12.84 -24.00
C GLN A 139 -3.94 12.62 -25.08
N GLY A 140 -2.70 12.30 -24.73
CA GLY A 140 -1.61 12.20 -25.72
C GLY A 140 -0.72 13.44 -25.67
N PRO A 141 0.50 13.40 -26.23
CA PRO A 141 0.91 14.52 -27.04
C PRO A 141 -0.08 14.77 -28.19
#